data_AF-A0A934QXS7-F1
#
_entry.id   AF-A0A934QXS7-F1
#
_cell.length_a   1.000
_cell.length_b   1.000
_cell.length_c   1.000
_cell.angle_alpha   90.00
_cell.angle_beta   90.00
_cell.angle_gamma   90.00
#
_symmetry.space_group_name_H-M   'P 1'
#
loop_
_entity.id
_entity.type
_entity.pdbx_description
1 polymer ?
#
loop_
_entity_poly.entity_id
_entity_poly.type
_entity_poly.pdbx_seq_one_letter_code
_entity_poly.pdbx_strand_id
1 'polypeptide(L)'
;MTAFTSPLDRDIYLGFQATELLTTTRRGDSTHAVQVIRHVFAEAGTAAGMWLANWYFDAVSRTSTDPAMHAIVDDCIRELEQTYGSDA
;
A
#
# COMPACT_ATOMS: atom_id res chain seq x y z
N MET A 1 -2.07 -12.41 -14.53
CA MET A 1 -1.27 -11.22 -14.86
C MET A 1 -2.04 -10.41 -15.88
N THR A 2 -2.76 -9.39 -15.42
CA THR A 2 -3.40 -8.43 -16.32
C THR A 2 -2.40 -7.29 -16.54
N ALA A 3 -1.80 -7.22 -17.72
CA ALA A 3 -0.91 -6.10 -18.04
C ALA A 3 -1.76 -4.84 -18.27
N PHE A 4 -1.40 -3.72 -17.64
CA PHE A 4 -2.04 -2.43 -17.90
C PHE A 4 -1.90 -2.06 -19.38
N THR A 5 -3.02 -1.81 -20.04
CA THR A 5 -3.09 -1.47 -21.46
C THR A 5 -2.70 -0.03 -21.76
N SER A 6 -2.72 0.84 -20.75
CA SER A 6 -2.26 2.22 -20.84
C SER A 6 -1.84 2.78 -19.46
N PRO A 7 -1.05 3.87 -19.42
CA PRO A 7 -0.73 4.57 -18.17
C PRO A 7 -1.98 5.07 -17.42
N LEU A 8 -3.03 5.48 -18.14
CA LEU A 8 -4.28 5.96 -17.55
C LEU A 8 -4.98 4.85 -16.74
N ASP A 9 -4.98 3.63 -17.24
CA ASP A 9 -5.57 2.47 -16.55
C ASP A 9 -4.84 2.17 -15.24
N ARG A 10 -3.51 2.36 -15.23
CA ARG A 10 -2.68 2.17 -14.04
C ARG A 10 -2.96 3.23 -12.98
N ASP A 11 -3.09 4.50 -13.38
CA ASP A 11 -3.33 5.59 -12.43
C ASP A 11 -4.71 5.47 -11.78
N ILE A 12 -5.73 5.08 -12.56
CA ILE A 12 -7.07 4.75 -12.05
C ILE A 12 -7.00 3.59 -11.04
N TYR A 13 -6.29 2.51 -11.39
CA TYR A 13 -6.08 1.38 -10.50
C TYR A 13 -5.43 1.81 -9.18
N LEU A 14 -4.34 2.58 -9.23
CA LEU A 14 -3.65 3.07 -8.03
C LEU A 14 -4.54 3.95 -7.16
N GLY A 15 -5.41 4.77 -7.76
CA GLY A 15 -6.41 5.55 -7.02
C GLY A 15 -7.41 4.68 -6.24
N PHE A 16 -7.85 3.55 -6.82
CA PHE A 16 -8.69 2.59 -6.11
C PHE A 16 -7.94 1.91 -4.96
N GLN A 17 -6.71 1.46 -5.19
CA GLN A 17 -5.91 0.80 -4.14
C GLN A 17 -5.57 1.75 -2.99
N ALA A 18 -5.29 3.02 -3.28
CA ALA A 18 -5.10 4.08 -2.29
C ALA A 18 -6.34 4.28 -1.41
N THR A 19 -7.53 4.27 -2.02
CA THR A 19 -8.80 4.40 -1.30
C THR A 19 -9.10 3.19 -0.42
N GLU A 20 -8.84 1.98 -0.94
CA GLU A 20 -9.00 0.74 -0.18
C GLU A 20 -8.08 0.71 1.03
N LEU A 21 -6.79 1.05 0.86
CA LEU A 21 -5.82 1.14 1.95
C LEU A 21 -6.27 2.05 3.09
N LEU A 22 -6.72 3.27 2.77
CA LEU A 22 -7.21 4.17 3.81
C LEU A 22 -8.47 3.63 4.50
N THR A 23 -9.34 2.97 3.76
CA THR A 23 -10.59 2.41 4.29
C THR A 23 -10.33 1.24 5.23
N THR A 24 -9.48 0.30 4.83
CA THR A 24 -9.09 -0.86 5.66
C THR A 24 -8.34 -0.43 6.90
N THR A 25 -7.42 0.54 6.78
CA THR A 25 -6.70 1.13 7.92
C THR A 25 -7.65 1.74 8.94
N ARG A 26 -8.62 2.55 8.50
CA ARG A 26 -9.63 3.16 9.39
C ARG A 26 -10.54 2.12 10.06
N ARG A 27 -10.70 0.94 9.46
CA ARG A 27 -11.47 -0.18 10.01
C ARG A 27 -10.65 -1.05 10.96
N GLY A 28 -9.34 -0.79 11.11
CA GLY A 28 -8.46 -1.62 11.93
C GLY A 28 -8.03 -2.93 11.27
N ASP A 29 -8.22 -3.07 9.95
CA ASP A 29 -7.96 -4.34 9.23
C ASP A 29 -6.55 -4.37 8.63
N SER A 30 -5.57 -4.73 9.48
CA SER A 30 -4.16 -4.81 9.09
C SER A 30 -3.93 -5.84 7.98
N THR A 31 -4.55 -7.02 8.08
CA THR A 31 -4.38 -8.11 7.12
C THR A 31 -4.76 -7.66 5.72
N HIS A 32 -5.90 -6.97 5.59
CA HIS A 32 -6.34 -6.49 4.29
C HIS A 32 -5.47 -5.33 3.77
N ALA A 33 -5.02 -4.42 4.63
CA ALA A 33 -4.06 -3.37 4.22
C ALA A 33 -2.77 -3.96 3.61
N VAL A 34 -2.21 -4.98 4.25
CA VAL A 34 -1.04 -5.71 3.73
C VAL A 34 -1.33 -6.38 2.39
N GLN A 35 -2.51 -7.00 2.24
CA GLN A 35 -2.92 -7.64 0.99
C GLN A 35 -3.03 -6.63 -0.17
N VAL A 36 -3.57 -5.43 0.09
CA VAL A 36 -3.67 -4.37 -0.94
C VAL A 36 -2.28 -3.97 -1.44
N ILE A 37 -1.33 -3.74 -0.52
CA ILE A 37 0.05 -3.40 -0.90
C ILE A 37 0.65 -4.53 -1.75
N ARG A 38 0.61 -5.78 -1.27
CA ARG A 38 1.14 -6.93 -2.03
C ARG A 38 0.51 -7.05 -3.41
N HIS A 39 -0.80 -6.82 -3.51
CA HIS A 39 -1.51 -6.88 -4.77
C HIS A 39 -0.98 -5.82 -5.75
N VAL A 40 -0.73 -4.59 -5.29
CA VAL A 40 -0.16 -3.53 -6.14
C VAL A 40 1.24 -3.89 -6.63
N PHE A 41 2.09 -4.43 -5.77
CA PHE A 41 3.43 -4.89 -6.19
C PHE A 41 3.35 -6.00 -7.23
N ALA A 42 2.42 -6.95 -7.09
CA ALA A 42 2.23 -8.04 -8.03
C ALA A 42 1.64 -7.58 -9.38
N GLU A 43 0.64 -6.69 -9.35
CA GLU A 43 -0.14 -6.34 -10.54
C GLU A 43 0.40 -5.11 -11.28
N ALA A 44 0.91 -4.11 -10.54
CA ALA A 44 1.44 -2.85 -11.09
C ALA A 44 2.97 -2.71 -11.01
N GLY A 45 3.63 -3.69 -10.40
CA GLY A 45 5.09 -3.75 -10.31
C GLY A 45 5.68 -2.89 -9.18
N THR A 46 6.95 -3.11 -8.92
CA THR A 46 7.69 -2.54 -7.78
C THR A 46 7.64 -1.03 -7.72
N ALA A 47 7.80 -0.33 -8.85
CA ALA A 47 7.80 1.14 -8.86
C ALA A 47 6.45 1.73 -8.40
N ALA A 48 5.34 1.13 -8.84
CA ALA A 48 4.00 1.55 -8.45
C ALA A 48 3.70 1.17 -6.99
N GLY A 49 4.12 -0.02 -6.57
CA GLY A 49 4.03 -0.47 -5.18
C GLY A 49 4.76 0.45 -4.20
N MET A 50 6.01 0.81 -4.50
CA MET A 50 6.81 1.72 -3.69
C MET A 50 6.22 3.13 -3.66
N TRP A 51 5.71 3.62 -4.79
CA TRP A 51 5.00 4.90 -4.84
C TRP A 51 3.77 4.91 -3.91
N LEU A 52 2.94 3.86 -3.98
CA LEU A 52 1.73 3.75 -3.17
C LEU A 52 2.07 3.62 -1.68
N ALA A 53 3.06 2.82 -1.32
CA ALA A 53 3.50 2.65 0.07
C ALA A 53 3.98 3.99 0.66
N ASN A 54 4.84 4.72 -0.06
CA ASN A 54 5.31 6.03 0.37
C ASN A 54 4.17 7.04 0.53
N TRP A 55 3.24 7.09 -0.43
CA TRP A 55 2.05 7.94 -0.34
C TRP A 55 1.21 7.57 0.88
N TYR A 56 0.99 6.28 1.13
CA TYR A 56 0.17 5.79 2.24
C TYR A 56 0.78 6.16 3.59
N PHE A 57 2.09 5.98 3.76
CA PHE A 57 2.79 6.32 5.01
C PHE A 57 2.72 7.83 5.31
N ASP A 58 2.96 8.67 4.31
CA ASP A 58 2.82 10.13 4.44
C ASP A 58 1.36 10.53 4.74
N ALA A 59 0.40 9.92 4.04
CA ALA A 59 -1.03 10.22 4.22
C ALA A 59 -1.51 9.90 5.64
N VAL A 60 -1.19 8.71 6.18
CA VAL A 60 -1.58 8.35 7.55
C VAL A 60 -0.88 9.26 8.56
N SER A 61 0.42 9.50 8.40
CA SER A 61 1.21 10.35 9.30
C SER A 61 0.68 11.78 9.39
N ARG A 62 0.20 12.34 8.28
CA ARG A 62 -0.33 13.71 8.24
C ARG A 62 -1.78 13.83 8.71
N THR A 63 -2.57 12.78 8.56
CA THR A 63 -4.04 12.86 8.73
C THR A 63 -4.57 12.19 9.99
N SER A 64 -3.74 11.41 10.69
CA SER A 64 -4.16 10.72 11.90
C SER A 64 -3.04 10.68 12.95
N THR A 65 -3.42 10.85 14.21
CA THR A 65 -2.56 10.58 15.39
C THR A 65 -2.97 9.30 16.12
N ASP A 66 -3.87 8.50 15.53
CA ASP A 66 -4.37 7.25 16.13
C ASP A 66 -3.28 6.17 16.13
N PRO A 67 -2.76 5.73 17.29
CA PRO A 67 -1.71 4.71 17.35
C PRO A 67 -2.09 3.39 16.66
N ALA A 68 -3.38 3.04 16.60
CA ALA A 68 -3.84 1.83 15.93
C ALA A 68 -3.65 1.91 14.42
N MET A 69 -3.89 3.08 13.81
CA MET A 69 -3.64 3.28 12.38
C MET A 69 -2.14 3.25 12.06
N HIS A 70 -1.30 3.79 12.94
CA HIS A 70 0.16 3.76 12.79
C HIS A 70 0.71 2.34 12.92
N ALA A 71 0.17 1.52 13.82
CA ALA A 71 0.54 0.11 13.93
C ALA A 71 0.28 -0.70 12.65
N ILE A 72 -0.80 -0.37 11.91
CA ILE A 72 -1.09 -0.99 10.61
C ILE A 72 -0.09 -0.55 9.54
N VAL A 73 0.33 0.71 9.56
CA VAL A 73 1.43 1.20 8.72
C VAL A 73 2.72 0.43 9.01
N ASP A 74 3.05 0.21 10.29
CA ASP A 74 4.22 -0.59 10.69
C ASP A 74 4.11 -2.05 10.22
N ASP A 75 2.92 -2.66 10.26
CA ASP A 75 2.67 -3.99 9.69
C ASP A 75 2.98 -4.04 8.19
N CYS A 76 2.54 -3.01 7.45
CA CYS A 76 2.81 -2.87 6.03
C CYS A 76 4.30 -2.69 5.73
N ILE A 77 5.00 -1.85 6.49
CA ILE A 77 6.46 -1.65 6.37
C ILE A 77 7.18 -2.97 6.58
N ARG A 78 6.85 -3.69 7.65
CA ARG A 78 7.48 -4.97 7.98
C ARG A 78 7.29 -6.01 6.88
N GLU A 79 6.10 -6.09 6.28
CA GLU A 79 5.87 -6.99 5.13
C GLU A 79 6.80 -6.61 3.95
N LEU A 80 6.93 -5.32 3.66
CA LEU A 80 7.79 -4.84 2.58
C LEU A 80 9.27 -5.16 2.85
N GLU A 81 9.73 -4.96 4.08
CA GLU A 81 11.10 -5.32 4.49
C GLU A 81 11.34 -6.83 4.39
N GLN A 82 10.39 -7.66 4.79
CA GLN A 82 10.50 -9.11 4.66
C GLN A 82 10.53 -9.56 3.20
N THR A 83 9.75 -8.90 2.33
CA THR A 83 9.61 -9.28 0.92
C THR A 83 10.75 -8.74 0.06
N TYR A 84 11.25 -7.54 0.34
CA TYR A 84 12.16 -6.79 -0.54
C TYR A 84 13.44 -6.30 0.14
N GLY A 85 13.56 -6.41 1.46
CA GLY A 85 14.72 -5.94 2.24
C GLY A 85 15.86 -6.96 2.39
N SER A 86 15.75 -8.15 1.79
CA SER A 86 16.73 -9.24 1.93
C SER A 86 17.84 -9.22 0.86
N ASP A 87 18.39 -8.03 0.56
CA ASP A 87 19.58 -7.84 -0.30
C ASP A 87 20.52 -6.74 0.27
N ALA A 88 20.82 -6.81 1.58
CA ALA A 88 21.87 -6.03 2.22
C ALA A 88 22.99 -6.93 2.75
#